data_AF-L0M8F0-F1
#
_entry.id   AF-L0M8F0-F1
#
_cell.length_a   1.000
_cell.length_b   1.000
_cell.length_c   1.000
_cell.angle_alpha   90.00
_cell.angle_beta   90.00
_cell.angle_gamma   90.00
#
_symmetry.space_group_name_H-M   'P 1'
#
loop_
_entity.id
_entity.type
_entity.pdbx_description
1 polymer ?
#
loop_
_entity_poly.entity_id
_entity_poly.type
_entity_poly.pdbx_seq_one_letter_code
_entity_poly.pdbx_strand_id
1 'polypeptide(L)'
;MAQLFVYTHNSAVRFAVNSLVEDKDDVIFFDNRLQFLVCATILKNANLLIDALHGNHDDIRWLYPKLKLRGIESNVHYLVPSRIVSNSYMKDFSLITDILGLKTICRSAGKRKSTFSTGNLRCLILKALSERMSDAELEFILTLYDGMSNTYKDLTRKEINKLYYIRRKLFLQNATELKQLILLLSEKKI
;
A
#
# COMPACT_ATOMS: atom_id res chain seq x y z
N MET A 1 -11.32 -4.57 7.74
CA MET A 1 -10.38 -3.51 8.16
C MET A 1 -10.30 -2.49 7.05
N ALA A 2 -10.48 -1.20 7.33
CA ALA A 2 -10.23 -0.14 6.34
C ALA A 2 -9.09 0.70 6.90
N GLN A 3 -7.90 0.60 6.30
CA GLN A 3 -6.75 1.42 6.67
C GLN A 3 -6.61 2.55 5.67
N LEU A 4 -5.98 3.64 6.07
CA LEU A 4 -5.62 4.72 5.17
C LEU A 4 -4.14 4.63 4.81
N PHE A 5 -3.84 4.35 3.55
CA PHE A 5 -2.47 4.44 3.04
C PHE A 5 -2.28 5.77 2.37
N VAL A 6 -1.27 6.52 2.81
CA VAL A 6 -1.00 7.86 2.30
C VAL A 6 0.35 7.86 1.61
N TYR A 7 0.34 8.03 0.29
CA TYR A 7 1.55 8.26 -0.49
C TYR A 7 1.86 9.76 -0.54
N THR A 8 2.89 10.20 0.18
CA THR A 8 3.31 11.60 0.20
C THR A 8 4.76 11.78 0.67
N HIS A 9 5.44 12.72 0.01
CA HIS A 9 6.72 13.28 0.42
C HIS A 9 6.57 14.59 1.22
N ASN A 10 5.35 15.11 1.32
CA ASN A 10 5.06 16.40 1.93
C ASN A 10 4.74 16.26 3.42
N SER A 11 5.59 16.83 4.28
CA SER A 11 5.41 16.82 5.73
C SER A 11 4.14 17.52 6.19
N ALA A 12 3.68 18.56 5.50
CA ALA A 12 2.44 19.27 5.82
C ALA A 12 1.21 18.38 5.58
N VAL A 13 1.22 17.57 4.52
CA VAL A 13 0.15 16.58 4.27
C VAL A 13 0.15 15.52 5.35
N ARG A 14 1.33 15.02 5.76
CA ARG A 14 1.43 14.07 6.89
C ARG A 14 0.87 14.66 8.18
N PHE A 15 1.19 15.91 8.49
CA PHE A 15 0.66 16.61 9.66
C PHE A 15 -0.86 16.78 9.58
N ALA A 16 -1.39 17.22 8.43
CA ALA A 16 -2.81 17.41 8.22
C ALA A 16 -3.61 16.10 8.34
N VAL A 17 -3.11 14.99 7.80
CA VAL A 17 -3.77 13.68 7.96
C VAL A 17 -3.74 13.25 9.43
N ASN A 18 -2.59 13.36 10.09
CA ASN A 18 -2.43 12.98 11.50
C ASN A 18 -3.31 13.80 12.45
N SER A 19 -3.64 15.05 12.12
CA SER A 19 -4.55 15.87 12.93
C SER A 19 -6.03 15.59 12.69
N LEU A 20 -6.36 14.86 11.62
CA LEU A 20 -7.74 14.54 11.22
C LEU A 20 -8.16 13.11 11.54
N VAL A 21 -7.21 12.19 11.76
CA VAL A 21 -7.50 10.82 12.17
C VAL A 21 -7.72 10.72 13.68
N GLU A 22 -8.65 9.85 14.09
CA GLU A 22 -8.92 9.59 15.50
C GLU A 22 -7.86 8.67 16.12
N ASP A 23 -7.39 7.69 15.36
CA ASP A 23 -6.30 6.78 15.73
C ASP A 23 -5.18 6.88 14.68
N LYS A 24 -3.96 7.11 15.15
CA LYS A 24 -2.78 7.19 14.26
C LYS A 24 -2.40 5.83 13.69
N ASP A 25 -2.75 4.74 14.36
CA ASP A 25 -2.45 3.37 13.90
C ASP A 25 -3.30 2.96 12.69
N ASP A 26 -4.35 3.72 12.36
CA ASP A 26 -5.16 3.51 11.16
C ASP A 26 -4.53 4.08 9.87
N VAL A 27 -3.42 4.82 10.01
CA VAL A 27 -2.75 5.49 8.89
C VAL A 27 -1.34 4.94 8.70
N ILE A 28 -1.00 4.61 7.45
CA ILE A 28 0.35 4.22 7.06
C ILE A 28 0.83 5.17 5.97
N PHE A 29 1.93 5.87 6.25
CA PHE A 29 2.56 6.79 5.31
C PHE A 29 3.64 6.08 4.49
N PHE A 30 3.67 6.38 3.20
CA PHE A 30 4.64 5.88 2.25
C PHE A 30 5.29 7.05 1.51
N ASP A 31 6.61 7.04 1.41
CA ASP A 31 7.42 7.86 0.48
C ASP A 31 7.94 7.02 -0.69
N ASN A 32 8.04 5.70 -0.54
CA ASN A 32 8.40 4.80 -1.61
C ASN A 32 7.17 4.31 -2.41
N ARG A 33 7.12 4.66 -3.70
CA ARG A 33 5.99 4.30 -4.60
C ARG A 33 5.82 2.79 -4.78
N LEU A 34 6.91 2.02 -4.73
CA LEU A 34 6.87 0.56 -4.89
C LEU A 34 6.33 -0.11 -3.63
N GLN A 35 6.77 0.33 -2.44
CA GLN A 35 6.20 -0.12 -1.17
C GLN A 35 4.70 0.17 -1.11
N PHE A 36 4.31 1.41 -1.44
CA PHE A 36 2.90 1.81 -1.49
C PHE A 36 2.08 0.89 -2.41
N LEU A 37 2.54 0.67 -3.65
CA LEU A 37 1.85 -0.21 -4.60
C LEU A 37 1.73 -1.65 -4.10
N VAL A 38 2.80 -2.22 -3.56
CA VAL A 38 2.80 -3.60 -3.06
C VAL A 38 1.84 -3.73 -1.88
N CYS A 39 1.90 -2.82 -0.92
CA CYS A 39 0.98 -2.79 0.21
C CYS A 39 -0.47 -2.65 -0.25
N ALA A 40 -0.78 -1.73 -1.17
CA ALA A 40 -2.11 -1.57 -1.74
C ALA A 40 -2.60 -2.83 -2.47
N THR A 41 -1.69 -3.56 -3.13
CA THR A 41 -2.02 -4.82 -3.82
C THR A 41 -2.36 -5.94 -2.85
N ILE A 42 -1.60 -6.07 -1.77
CA ILE A 42 -1.84 -7.10 -0.74
C ILE A 42 -3.07 -6.73 0.09
N LEU A 43 -3.16 -5.48 0.55
CA LEU A 43 -4.20 -4.96 1.42
C LEU A 43 -5.29 -4.23 0.60
N LYS A 44 -5.89 -4.93 -0.37
CA LYS A 44 -6.85 -4.38 -1.36
C LYS A 44 -8.01 -3.55 -0.80
N ASN A 45 -8.35 -3.72 0.48
CA ASN A 45 -9.45 -3.03 1.15
C ASN A 45 -9.04 -1.71 1.83
N ALA A 46 -7.77 -1.31 1.73
CA ALA A 46 -7.31 -0.04 2.23
C ALA A 46 -7.83 1.12 1.36
N ASN A 47 -8.19 2.23 1.99
CA ASN A 47 -8.36 3.51 1.32
C ASN A 47 -6.98 4.05 0.98
N LEU A 48 -6.83 4.54 -0.25
CA LEU A 48 -5.55 4.98 -0.78
C LEU A 48 -5.62 6.49 -1.04
N LEU A 49 -4.74 7.25 -0.41
CA LEU A 49 -4.61 8.69 -0.60
C LEU A 49 -3.26 8.98 -1.28
N ILE A 50 -3.30 9.59 -2.45
CA ILE A 50 -2.10 9.98 -3.21
C ILE A 50 -2.01 11.50 -3.20
N ASP A 51 -0.91 12.03 -2.66
CA ASP A 51 -0.59 13.45 -2.72
C ASP A 51 -0.17 13.83 -4.14
N ALA A 52 -1.04 14.60 -4.80
CA ALA A 52 -0.81 15.17 -6.12
C ALA A 52 -0.70 16.71 -6.10
N LEU A 53 -0.64 17.33 -4.91
CA LEU A 53 -0.39 18.77 -4.76
C LEU A 53 1.08 19.09 -5.04
N HIS A 54 1.97 18.31 -4.44
CA HIS A 54 3.42 18.46 -4.51
C HIS A 54 4.12 17.14 -4.87
N GLY A 55 3.34 16.11 -5.19
CA GLY A 55 3.87 14.81 -5.57
C GLY A 55 4.60 14.87 -6.91
N ASN A 56 5.59 13.98 -7.06
CA ASN A 56 6.25 13.78 -8.34
C ASN A 56 5.22 13.28 -9.37
N HIS A 57 5.00 14.06 -10.43
CA HIS A 57 4.07 13.71 -11.50
C HIS A 57 4.38 12.35 -12.14
N ASP A 58 5.65 11.94 -12.16
CA ASP A 58 6.06 10.64 -12.67
C ASP A 58 5.57 9.50 -11.78
N ASP A 59 5.52 9.69 -10.46
CA ASP A 59 5.02 8.68 -9.52
C ASP A 59 3.52 8.48 -9.70
N ILE A 60 2.75 9.55 -9.89
CA ILE A 60 1.31 9.47 -10.15
C ILE A 60 1.03 8.77 -11.49
N ARG A 61 1.74 9.19 -12.55
CA ARG A 61 1.66 8.56 -13.87
C ARG A 61 2.03 7.08 -13.84
N TRP A 62 2.97 6.70 -12.97
CA TRP A 62 3.39 5.32 -12.81
C TRP A 62 2.40 4.49 -11.97
N LEU A 63 1.86 5.06 -10.88
CA LEU A 63 0.95 4.40 -9.96
C LEU A 63 -0.43 4.15 -10.57
N TYR A 64 -1.04 5.15 -11.20
CA TYR A 64 -2.41 5.05 -11.71
C TYR A 64 -2.68 3.80 -12.59
N PRO A 65 -1.95 3.55 -13.69
CA PRO A 65 -2.22 2.38 -14.52
C PRO A 65 -1.99 1.07 -13.77
N LYS A 66 -1.07 1.04 -12.80
CA LYS A 66 -0.77 -0.15 -12.00
C LYS A 66 -1.88 -0.46 -11.00
N LEU A 67 -2.43 0.56 -10.35
CA LEU A 67 -3.57 0.42 -9.45
C LEU A 67 -4.82 -0.02 -10.24
N LYS A 68 -5.07 0.59 -11.40
CA LYS A 68 -6.18 0.22 -12.30
C LYS A 68 -6.10 -1.22 -12.78
N LEU A 69 -4.92 -1.69 -13.20
CA LEU A 69 -4.72 -3.09 -13.60
C LEU A 69 -5.02 -4.11 -12.49
N ARG A 70 -5.07 -3.68 -11.23
CA ARG A 70 -5.35 -4.53 -10.05
C ARG A 70 -6.80 -4.43 -9.57
N GLY A 71 -7.62 -3.57 -10.19
CA GLY A 71 -9.02 -3.33 -9.82
C GLY A 71 -9.17 -2.65 -8.45
N ILE A 72 -8.21 -1.81 -8.06
CA ILE A 72 -8.20 -1.10 -6.76
C ILE A 72 -8.37 0.41 -6.91
N GLU A 73 -8.60 0.91 -8.14
CA GLU A 73 -8.78 2.33 -8.46
C GLU A 73 -9.97 2.97 -7.75
N SER A 74 -11.01 2.20 -7.41
CA SER A 74 -12.18 2.69 -6.68
C SER A 74 -11.87 3.15 -5.26
N ASN A 75 -10.78 2.66 -4.67
CA ASN A 75 -10.32 3.04 -3.34
C ASN A 75 -9.27 4.16 -3.38
N VAL A 76 -8.93 4.68 -4.56
CA VAL A 76 -7.89 5.69 -4.75
C VAL A 76 -8.49 7.09 -4.75
N HIS A 77 -7.93 7.93 -3.90
CA HIS A 77 -8.25 9.34 -3.77
C HIS A 77 -7.00 10.19 -4.04
N TYR A 78 -7.17 11.27 -4.78
CA TYR A 78 -6.07 12.17 -5.17
C TYR A 78 -6.23 13.52 -4.49
N LEU A 79 -5.24 13.92 -3.70
CA LEU A 79 -5.19 15.27 -3.14
C LEU A 79 -4.69 16.24 -4.21
N VAL A 80 -5.56 17.12 -4.70
CA VAL A 80 -5.27 18.01 -5.85
C VAL A 80 -5.69 19.45 -5.56
N PRO A 81 -5.12 20.44 -6.25
CA PRO A 81 -5.57 21.82 -6.12
C PRO A 81 -7.00 21.99 -6.67
N SER A 82 -7.82 22.84 -6.05
CA SER A 82 -9.22 23.09 -6.45
C SER A 82 -9.37 23.49 -7.93
N ARG A 83 -8.39 24.20 -8.50
CA ARG A 83 -8.37 24.59 -9.91
C ARG A 83 -8.40 23.41 -10.91
N ILE A 84 -8.05 22.19 -10.48
CA ILE A 84 -8.02 21.01 -11.36
C ILE A 84 -9.43 20.43 -11.60
N VAL A 85 -10.38 20.69 -10.69
CA VAL A 85 -11.75 20.13 -10.74
C VAL A 85 -12.54 20.62 -11.96
N SER A 86 -12.19 21.77 -12.52
CA SER A 86 -12.82 22.30 -13.74
C SER A 86 -12.48 21.48 -15.00
N ASN A 87 -11.47 20.61 -14.96
CA ASN A 87 -11.11 19.76 -16.08
C ASN A 87 -12.08 18.56 -16.20
N SER A 88 -12.80 18.47 -17.32
CA SER A 88 -13.78 17.39 -17.57
C SER A 88 -13.17 15.99 -17.51
N TYR A 89 -11.90 15.83 -17.86
CA TYR A 89 -11.18 14.54 -17.79
C TYR A 89 -11.01 14.04 -16.35
N MET A 90 -11.05 14.94 -15.37
CA MET A 90 -10.77 14.61 -13.98
C MET A 90 -12.00 14.11 -13.21
N LYS A 91 -13.19 14.12 -13.84
CA LYS A 91 -14.45 13.71 -13.22
C LYS A 91 -14.50 12.22 -12.87
N ASP A 92 -13.71 11.40 -13.54
CA ASP A 92 -13.65 9.96 -13.32
C ASP A 92 -12.75 9.58 -12.13
N PHE A 93 -12.08 10.56 -11.51
CA PHE A 93 -11.18 10.36 -10.39
C PHE A 93 -11.80 10.85 -9.08
N SER A 94 -11.55 10.14 -7.99
CA SER A 94 -11.93 10.61 -6.65
C SER A 94 -10.98 11.72 -6.19
N LEU A 95 -11.34 12.97 -6.44
CA LEU A 95 -10.51 14.13 -6.09
C LEU A 95 -10.84 14.68 -4.70
N ILE A 96 -9.80 15.01 -3.94
CA ILE A 96 -9.89 15.77 -2.68
C ILE A 96 -9.24 17.11 -2.91
N THR A 97 -9.99 18.18 -2.69
CA THR A 97 -9.52 19.56 -2.91
C THR A 97 -9.62 20.44 -1.68
N ASP A 98 -10.24 19.94 -0.61
CA ASP A 98 -10.45 20.66 0.63
C ASP A 98 -10.30 19.74 1.86
N ILE A 99 -10.31 20.39 3.02
CA ILE A 99 -10.15 19.73 4.32
C ILE A 99 -11.35 18.83 4.66
N LEU A 100 -12.55 19.11 4.14
CA LEU A 100 -13.76 18.34 4.43
C LEU A 100 -13.72 16.98 3.72
N GLY A 101 -13.29 16.97 2.46
CA GLY A 101 -13.03 15.75 1.70
C GLY A 101 -11.95 14.89 2.37
N LEU A 102 -10.85 15.52 2.80
CA LEU A 102 -9.77 14.83 3.51
C LEU A 102 -10.28 14.20 4.82
N LYS A 103 -11.04 14.97 5.62
CA LYS A 103 -11.65 14.49 6.86
C LYS A 103 -12.60 13.32 6.65
N THR A 104 -13.33 13.30 5.52
CA THR A 104 -14.27 12.24 5.18
C THR A 104 -13.55 10.90 4.97
N ILE A 105 -12.40 10.92 4.30
CA ILE A 105 -11.59 9.72 4.05
C ILE A 105 -10.85 9.28 5.31
N CYS A 106 -10.34 10.22 6.10
CA CYS A 106 -9.78 9.92 7.42
C CYS A 106 -10.80 9.20 8.33
N ARG A 107 -12.05 9.66 8.34
CA ARG A 107 -13.13 9.03 9.12
C ARG A 107 -13.57 7.68 8.57
N SER A 108 -13.53 7.47 7.26
CA SER A 108 -13.94 6.20 6.66
C SER A 108 -12.96 5.07 6.99
N ALA A 109 -11.68 5.39 7.22
CA ALA A 109 -10.68 4.44 7.72
C ALA A 109 -11.01 4.01 9.17
N GLY A 110 -11.23 4.94 10.09
CA GLY A 110 -11.43 4.64 11.52
C GLY A 110 -12.71 3.88 11.89
N LYS A 111 -13.71 3.80 11.01
CA LYS A 111 -15.01 3.16 11.31
C LYS A 111 -14.97 1.63 11.43
N ARG A 112 -13.88 0.96 11.05
CA ARG A 112 -13.76 -0.51 11.13
C ARG A 112 -12.72 -0.91 12.17
N LYS A 113 -13.07 -0.82 13.46
CA LYS A 113 -12.24 -1.27 14.58
C LYS A 113 -11.67 -2.68 14.29
N SER A 114 -10.36 -2.73 14.12
CA SER A 114 -9.58 -3.96 14.12
C SER A 114 -9.46 -4.44 15.57
N THR A 115 -9.76 -5.72 15.82
CA THR A 115 -9.52 -6.39 17.11
C THR A 115 -8.05 -6.65 17.43
N PHE A 116 -7.12 -6.23 16.55
CA PHE A 116 -5.69 -6.44 16.69
C PHE A 116 -4.97 -5.09 16.77
N SER A 117 -3.92 -5.01 17.60
CA SER A 117 -3.04 -3.83 17.68
C SER A 117 -2.49 -3.54 16.29
N THR A 118 -2.98 -2.46 15.69
CA THR A 118 -2.80 -2.03 14.30
C THR A 118 -1.41 -1.47 14.01
N GLY A 119 -0.50 -1.42 14.99
CA GLY A 119 0.77 -0.70 14.90
C GLY A 119 1.89 -1.33 14.04
N ASN A 120 1.68 -2.41 13.28
CA ASN A 120 2.75 -2.95 12.42
C ASN A 120 2.26 -3.39 11.03
N LEU A 121 2.67 -2.64 10.00
CA LEU A 121 2.47 -2.95 8.58
C LEU A 121 2.80 -4.42 8.26
N ARG A 122 3.88 -4.95 8.84
CA ARG A 122 4.26 -6.36 8.68
C ARG A 122 3.18 -7.32 9.14
N CYS A 123 2.58 -7.09 10.32
CA CYS A 123 1.51 -7.95 10.85
C CYS A 123 0.27 -7.93 9.97
N LEU A 124 -0.07 -6.75 9.42
CA LEU A 124 -1.21 -6.58 8.52
C LEU A 124 -1.00 -7.32 7.21
N ILE A 125 0.20 -7.22 6.64
CA ILE A 125 0.60 -7.98 5.46
C ILE A 125 0.54 -9.47 5.78
N LEU A 126 1.18 -9.94 6.85
CA LEU A 126 1.19 -11.36 7.24
C LEU A 126 -0.22 -11.94 7.34
N LYS A 127 -1.14 -11.23 7.99
CA LYS A 127 -2.54 -11.63 8.10
C LYS A 127 -3.22 -11.73 6.74
N ALA A 128 -3.06 -10.70 5.90
CA ALA A 128 -3.65 -10.71 4.57
C ALA A 128 -3.06 -11.81 3.67
N LEU A 129 -1.80 -12.21 3.91
CA LEU A 129 -1.18 -13.34 3.23
C LEU A 129 -1.74 -14.67 3.75
N SER A 130 -1.84 -14.88 5.06
CA SER A 130 -2.37 -16.13 5.64
C SER A 130 -3.81 -16.43 5.21
N GLU A 131 -4.60 -15.41 4.89
CA GLU A 131 -5.96 -15.57 4.35
C GLU A 131 -5.96 -16.01 2.87
N ARG A 132 -4.84 -15.89 2.16
CA ARG A 132 -4.74 -16.11 0.70
C ARG A 132 -3.79 -17.23 0.31
N MET A 133 -2.94 -17.72 1.21
CA MET A 133 -1.93 -18.74 0.93
C MET A 133 -1.82 -19.74 2.07
N SER A 134 -1.28 -20.93 1.79
CA SER A 134 -1.06 -21.93 2.84
C SER A 134 0.12 -21.55 3.73
N ASP A 135 0.16 -22.11 4.95
CA ASP A 135 1.27 -21.89 5.88
C ASP A 135 2.62 -22.27 5.27
N ALA A 136 2.68 -23.36 4.49
CA ALA A 136 3.89 -23.78 3.80
C ALA A 136 4.30 -22.87 2.62
N GLU A 137 3.38 -22.07 2.07
CA GLU A 137 3.70 -21.02 1.10
C GLU A 137 4.24 -19.78 1.83
N LEU A 138 3.60 -19.40 2.94
CA LEU A 138 3.99 -18.26 3.75
C LEU A 138 5.37 -18.45 4.39
N GLU A 139 5.60 -19.60 5.02
CA GLU A 139 6.89 -19.98 5.60
C GLU A 139 7.99 -19.93 4.55
N PHE A 140 7.72 -20.49 3.35
CA PHE A 140 8.66 -20.42 2.24
C PHE A 140 9.06 -18.98 1.92
N ILE A 141 8.11 -18.05 1.77
CA ILE A 141 8.40 -16.63 1.49
C ILE A 141 9.26 -16.01 2.59
N LEU A 142 8.94 -16.30 3.85
CA LEU A 142 9.65 -15.73 5.01
C LEU A 142 11.10 -16.21 5.13
N THR A 143 11.45 -17.34 4.53
CA THR A 143 12.82 -17.88 4.51
C THR A 143 13.68 -17.37 3.34
N LEU A 144 13.12 -16.60 2.40
CA LEU A 144 13.81 -16.21 1.17
C LEU A 144 14.87 -15.14 1.34
N TYR A 145 14.77 -14.35 2.41
CA TYR A 145 15.68 -13.24 2.66
C TYR A 145 16.10 -13.25 4.12
N ASP A 146 17.41 -13.25 4.31
CA ASP A 146 18.00 -13.12 5.64
C ASP A 146 18.37 -11.66 5.86
N GLY A 147 17.61 -11.00 6.75
CA GLY A 147 17.85 -9.62 7.13
C GLY A 147 19.16 -9.38 7.89
N MET A 148 19.80 -10.42 8.45
CA MET A 148 21.09 -10.28 9.13
C MET A 148 22.24 -10.21 8.13
N SER A 149 22.24 -11.09 7.13
CA SER A 149 23.25 -11.09 6.06
C SER A 149 22.91 -10.15 4.89
N ASN A 150 21.68 -9.62 4.83
CA ASN A 150 21.17 -8.84 3.70
C ASN A 150 21.24 -9.61 2.36
N THR A 151 21.07 -10.94 2.42
CA THR A 151 21.15 -11.80 1.24
C THR A 151 19.85 -12.55 0.98
N TYR A 152 19.60 -12.83 -0.29
CA TYR A 152 18.54 -13.74 -0.70
C TYR A 152 19.08 -15.17 -0.76
N LYS A 153 18.25 -16.13 -0.36
CA LYS A 153 18.54 -17.55 -0.52
C LYS A 153 18.69 -17.90 -2.00
N ASP A 154 19.70 -18.70 -2.33
CA ASP A 154 19.80 -19.34 -3.65
C ASP A 154 18.69 -20.35 -3.85
N LEU A 155 17.99 -20.25 -4.99
CA LEU A 155 16.79 -21.02 -5.26
C LEU A 155 17.03 -22.10 -6.29
N THR A 156 16.52 -23.30 -5.98
CA THR A 156 16.41 -24.37 -6.96
C THR A 156 15.39 -24.02 -8.04
N ARG A 157 15.46 -24.71 -9.19
CA ARG A 157 14.47 -24.55 -10.28
C ARG A 157 13.01 -24.76 -9.81
N LYS A 158 12.79 -25.70 -8.88
CA LYS A 158 11.46 -25.97 -8.30
C LYS A 158 10.98 -24.78 -7.45
N GLU A 159 11.86 -24.20 -6.64
CA GLU A 159 11.55 -23.02 -5.81
C GLU A 159 11.29 -21.78 -6.65
N ILE A 160 12.01 -21.58 -7.76
CA ILE A 160 11.76 -20.50 -8.72
C ILE A 160 10.34 -20.61 -9.31
N ASN A 161 9.92 -21.83 -9.70
CA ASN A 161 8.56 -22.06 -10.18
C ASN A 161 7.51 -21.82 -9.09
N LYS A 162 7.78 -22.24 -7.85
CA LYS A 162 6.91 -21.96 -6.69
C LYS A 162 6.78 -20.44 -6.47
N LEU A 163 7.87 -19.68 -6.57
CA LEU A 163 7.83 -18.22 -6.48
C LEU A 163 7.02 -17.58 -7.60
N TYR A 164 7.17 -18.06 -8.84
CA TYR A 164 6.38 -17.57 -9.95
C TYR A 164 4.87 -17.78 -9.70
N TYR A 165 4.49 -18.94 -9.18
CA TYR A 165 3.11 -19.25 -8.80
C TYR A 165 2.61 -18.29 -7.70
N ILE A 166 3.35 -18.16 -6.59
CA ILE A 166 3.01 -17.25 -5.48
C ILE A 166 2.84 -15.82 -5.97
N ARG A 167 3.79 -15.32 -6.77
CA ARG A 167 3.75 -13.97 -7.34
C ARG A 167 2.45 -13.70 -8.10
N ARG A 168 2.03 -14.64 -8.96
CA ARG A 168 0.77 -14.55 -9.70
C ARG A 168 -0.45 -14.61 -8.79
N LYS A 169 -0.44 -15.51 -7.80
CA LYS A 169 -1.51 -15.66 -6.80
C LYS A 169 -1.74 -14.37 -6.00
N LEU A 170 -0.66 -13.62 -5.75
CA LEU A 170 -0.70 -12.32 -5.06
C LEU A 170 -0.92 -11.11 -5.97
N PHE A 171 -1.15 -11.31 -7.27
CA PHE A 171 -1.32 -10.24 -8.27
C PHE A 171 -0.12 -9.27 -8.36
N LEU A 172 1.08 -9.75 -8.02
CA LEU A 172 2.32 -8.99 -8.17
C LEU A 172 2.83 -9.15 -9.61
N GLN A 173 3.17 -8.05 -10.27
CA GLN A 173 3.40 -8.03 -11.72
C GLN A 173 4.81 -8.46 -12.12
N ASN A 174 5.80 -8.23 -11.26
CA ASN A 174 7.22 -8.45 -11.56
C ASN A 174 7.98 -8.96 -10.33
N ALA A 175 9.22 -9.42 -10.54
CA ALA A 175 10.06 -9.91 -9.46
C ALA A 175 10.41 -8.81 -8.44
N THR A 176 10.50 -7.56 -8.87
CA THR A 176 10.81 -6.41 -8.01
C THR A 176 9.71 -6.18 -6.97
N GLU A 177 8.43 -6.28 -7.35
CA GLU A 177 7.31 -6.20 -6.42
C GLU A 177 7.31 -7.35 -5.40
N LEU A 178 7.65 -8.57 -5.83
CA LEU A 178 7.81 -9.71 -4.93
C LEU A 178 8.98 -9.50 -3.95
N LYS A 179 10.13 -9.01 -4.44
CA LYS A 179 11.27 -8.65 -3.57
C LYS A 179 10.88 -7.59 -2.56
N GLN A 180 10.13 -6.57 -2.98
CA GLN A 180 9.65 -5.54 -2.07
C GLN A 180 8.72 -6.11 -1.00
N LEU A 181 7.84 -7.06 -1.34
CA LEU A 181 7.02 -7.77 -0.37
C LEU A 181 7.89 -8.56 0.63
N ILE A 182 8.90 -9.28 0.15
CA ILE A 182 9.82 -10.05 1.00
C ILE A 182 10.56 -9.11 1.98
N LEU A 183 11.03 -7.95 1.50
CA LEU A 183 11.67 -6.94 2.36
C LEU A 183 10.71 -6.43 3.43
N LEU A 184 9.48 -6.05 3.07
CA LEU A 184 8.44 -5.61 4.03
C LEU A 184 8.11 -6.67 5.09
N LEU A 185 8.24 -7.95 4.74
CA LEU A 185 8.04 -9.07 5.66
C LEU A 185 9.27 -9.37 6.54
N SER A 186 10.45 -8.92 6.12
CA SER A 186 11.73 -9.20 6.77
C SER A 186 12.20 -8.07 7.67
N GLU A 187 11.62 -6.88 7.53
CA GLU A 187 11.80 -5.76 8.47
C GLU A 187 11.35 -6.19 9.87
N LYS A 188 12.32 -6.57 10.71
CA LYS A 188 12.16 -6.54 12.16
C LYS A 188 12.11 -5.06 12.54
N LYS A 189 11.00 -4.60 13.10
CA LYS A 189 10.97 -3.24 13.66
C LYS A 189 12.10 -3.11 14.70
N ILE A 190 12.94 -2.09 14.49
CA ILE A 190 13.69 -1.40 15.54
C ILE A 190 12.69 -0.81 16.53
#